data_AF-A0A560WWS3-F1
#
_entry.id   AF-A0A560WWS3-F1
#
_cell.length_a   1.000
_cell.length_b   1.000
_cell.length_c   1.000
_cell.angle_alpha   90.00
_cell.angle_beta   90.00
_cell.angle_gamma   90.00
#
_symmetry.space_group_name_H-M   'P 1'
#
loop_
_entity.id
_entity.type
_entity.pdbx_description
1 polymer ?
#
loop_
_entity_poly.entity_id
_entity_poly.type
_entity_poly.pdbx_seq_one_letter_code
_entity_poly.pdbx_strand_id
1 'polypeptide(L)'
;MALSVVSIKAAKGRDKPYKLTDGDGLFLYVAPNGGRYWRMNYRHLGKQKTLAFGVWPDIGLADAREQRDAARKLLAKGEDPGEKIKLDRIAATVAASNSFKAVADEWLAKVEREGRSTATMKKLRWLLDYINMTIGKRPIASITAHEILLMLRKIESKGRFETAKRLRSVCSQIFRYAIATARAERDVAADLRGALIAPQPVHRAAITNAQAAGRLLRALEGFEGYANTRAALRLLPHVFVRPGELRHAEWADFDFEKALWIIPAHKTKMRKAHVVPLSTQALAIIGSIEHDGEVAWQNCTSG
;
A
#
# COMPACT_ATOMS: atom_id res chain seq x y z
N MET A 1 -9.14 55.13 0.77
CA MET A 1 -9.63 54.99 2.14
C MET A 1 -9.69 53.50 2.45
N ALA A 2 -9.13 53.05 3.56
CA ALA A 2 -9.12 51.62 3.92
C ALA A 2 -10.52 51.13 4.27
N LEU A 3 -10.85 49.89 3.89
CA LEU A 3 -12.13 49.28 4.23
C LEU A 3 -12.20 48.93 5.71
N SER A 4 -13.42 49.00 6.25
CA SER A 4 -13.76 48.50 7.58
C SER A 4 -14.71 47.31 7.50
N VAL A 5 -14.65 46.40 8.47
CA VAL A 5 -15.58 45.24 8.54
C VAL A 5 -17.04 45.67 8.53
N VAL A 6 -17.35 46.82 9.16
CA VAL A 6 -18.70 47.40 9.16
C VAL A 6 -19.15 47.78 7.75
N SER A 7 -18.29 48.45 6.98
CA SER A 7 -18.59 48.83 5.59
C SER A 7 -18.79 47.62 4.67
N ILE A 8 -18.07 46.52 4.92
CA ILE A 8 -18.18 45.26 4.18
C ILE A 8 -19.50 44.56 4.47
N LYS A 9 -19.91 44.51 5.75
CA LYS A 9 -21.20 43.93 6.15
C LYS A 9 -22.39 44.71 5.58
N ALA A 10 -22.27 46.03 5.50
CA ALA A 10 -23.29 46.91 4.91
C ALA A 10 -23.36 46.83 3.38
N ALA A 11 -22.34 46.28 2.71
CA ALA A 11 -22.29 46.17 1.26
C ALA A 11 -23.29 45.13 0.74
N LYS A 12 -24.37 45.59 0.12
CA LYS A 12 -25.41 44.79 -0.55
C LYS A 12 -25.23 44.77 -2.06
N GLY A 13 -25.81 43.76 -2.71
CA GLY A 13 -25.92 43.70 -4.17
C GLY A 13 -26.66 44.91 -4.72
N ARG A 14 -26.28 45.34 -5.93
CA ARG A 14 -26.90 46.41 -6.72
C ARG A 14 -27.12 45.90 -8.14
N ASP A 15 -27.89 46.61 -8.96
CA ASP A 15 -28.14 46.23 -10.36
C ASP A 15 -26.86 46.04 -11.18
N LYS A 16 -25.80 46.79 -10.85
CA LYS A 16 -24.47 46.67 -11.46
C LYS A 16 -23.42 46.32 -10.41
N PRO A 17 -22.45 45.44 -10.75
CA PRO A 17 -21.36 45.12 -9.86
C PRO A 17 -20.52 46.37 -9.56
N TYR A 18 -20.03 46.47 -8.34
CA TYR A 18 -19.19 47.60 -7.91
C TYR A 18 -18.01 47.13 -7.06
N LYS A 19 -17.02 48.01 -6.91
CA LYS A 19 -15.79 47.76 -6.17
C LYS A 19 -15.74 48.63 -4.93
N LEU A 20 -15.39 48.02 -3.81
CA LEU A 20 -15.04 48.72 -2.57
C LEU A 20 -13.53 48.58 -2.39
N THR A 21 -12.78 49.66 -2.51
CA THR A 21 -11.31 49.64 -2.47
C THR A 21 -10.79 49.66 -1.05
N ASP A 22 -9.87 48.76 -0.71
CA ASP A 22 -9.15 48.75 0.58
C ASP A 22 -7.81 49.50 0.48
N GLY A 23 -7.03 49.23 -0.56
CA GLY A 23 -5.70 49.82 -0.76
C GLY A 23 -4.73 48.87 -1.46
N ASP A 24 -3.65 49.41 -2.03
CA ASP A 24 -2.60 48.63 -2.70
C ASP A 24 -3.13 47.65 -3.77
N GLY A 25 -4.15 48.10 -4.50
CA GLY A 25 -4.82 47.31 -5.53
C GLY A 25 -5.84 46.30 -5.00
N LEU A 26 -5.94 46.06 -3.69
CA LEU A 26 -6.96 45.20 -3.06
C LEU A 26 -8.33 45.91 -3.02
N PHE A 27 -9.37 45.19 -3.40
CA PHE A 27 -10.76 45.62 -3.34
C PHE A 27 -11.70 44.43 -3.11
N LEU A 28 -12.87 44.72 -2.55
CA LEU A 28 -14.00 43.82 -2.51
C LEU A 28 -14.87 44.06 -3.75
N TYR A 29 -15.01 43.03 -4.58
CA TYR A 29 -15.94 43.03 -5.71
C TYR A 29 -17.30 42.53 -5.22
N VAL A 30 -18.32 43.39 -5.31
CA VAL A 30 -19.69 43.06 -4.92
C VAL A 30 -20.49 42.79 -6.19
N ALA A 31 -20.93 41.53 -6.35
CA ALA A 31 -21.75 41.09 -7.47
C ALA A 31 -23.23 41.46 -7.25
N PRO A 32 -24.06 41.55 -8.31
CA PRO A 32 -25.47 41.90 -8.20
C PRO A 32 -26.27 40.97 -7.29
N ASN A 33 -25.91 39.67 -7.29
CA ASN A 33 -26.50 38.66 -6.42
C ASN A 33 -26.08 38.77 -4.92
N GLY A 34 -25.31 39.79 -4.55
CA GLY A 34 -24.80 39.99 -3.19
C GLY A 34 -23.53 39.20 -2.86
N GLY A 35 -22.99 38.42 -3.79
CA GLY A 35 -21.69 37.76 -3.63
C GLY A 35 -20.56 38.77 -3.47
N ARG A 36 -19.65 38.55 -2.51
CA ARG A 36 -18.57 39.48 -2.15
C ARG A 36 -17.23 38.79 -2.29
N TYR A 37 -16.41 39.22 -3.23
CA TYR A 37 -15.18 38.54 -3.63
C TYR A 37 -13.97 39.43 -3.37
N TRP A 38 -12.98 38.91 -2.65
CA TRP A 38 -11.70 39.58 -2.48
C TRP A 38 -10.86 39.47 -3.75
N ARG A 39 -10.47 40.62 -4.30
CA ARG A 39 -9.67 40.70 -5.52
C ARG A 39 -8.59 41.77 -5.41
N MET A 40 -7.47 41.57 -6.09
CA MET A 40 -6.42 42.56 -6.23
C MET A 40 -6.10 42.81 -7.69
N ASN A 41 -6.11 44.08 -8.08
CA ASN A 41 -5.58 44.51 -9.36
C ASN A 41 -4.07 44.75 -9.23
N TYR A 42 -3.30 44.22 -10.18
CA TYR A 42 -1.86 44.42 -10.24
C TYR A 42 -1.39 44.55 -11.69
N ARG A 43 -0.14 44.97 -11.88
CA ARG A 43 0.53 44.96 -13.19
C ARG A 43 1.75 44.06 -13.14
N HIS A 44 1.94 43.29 -14.21
CA HIS A 44 3.13 42.47 -14.40
C HIS A 44 3.50 42.54 -15.89
N LEU A 45 4.76 42.88 -16.19
CA LEU A 45 5.28 43.09 -17.55
C LEU A 45 4.38 43.99 -18.42
N GLY A 46 3.97 45.12 -17.87
CA GLY A 46 3.12 46.11 -18.56
C GLY A 46 1.64 45.75 -18.71
N LYS A 47 1.23 44.51 -18.38
CA LYS A 47 -0.16 44.04 -18.47
C LYS A 47 -0.88 44.17 -17.14
N GLN A 48 -2.10 44.70 -17.15
CA GLN A 48 -2.96 44.74 -15.96
C GLN A 48 -3.68 43.40 -15.78
N LYS A 49 -3.60 42.83 -14.58
CA LYS A 49 -4.20 41.56 -14.21
C LYS A 49 -5.01 41.70 -12.91
N THR A 50 -5.93 40.76 -12.68
CA THR A 50 -6.74 40.68 -11.46
C THR A 50 -6.52 39.33 -10.79
N LEU A 51 -6.12 39.34 -9.53
CA LEU A 51 -6.01 38.15 -8.69
C LEU A 51 -7.23 38.04 -7.78
N ALA A 52 -7.72 36.81 -7.54
CA ALA A 52 -8.81 36.56 -6.61
C ALA A 52 -8.28 35.79 -5.39
N PHE A 53 -8.68 36.20 -4.20
CA PHE A 53 -8.24 35.61 -2.94
C PHE A 53 -9.29 34.71 -2.29
N GLY A 54 -10.57 35.01 -2.51
CA GLY A 54 -11.67 34.21 -1.97
C GLY A 54 -12.96 35.01 -1.84
N VAL A 55 -13.91 34.48 -1.08
CA VAL A 55 -15.24 35.04 -0.87
C VAL A 55 -15.38 35.47 0.58
N TRP A 56 -16.05 36.58 0.84
CA TRP A 56 -16.48 36.97 2.18
C TRP A 56 -17.81 36.27 2.51
N PRO A 57 -17.99 35.69 3.71
CA PRO A 57 -17.16 35.84 4.91
C PRO A 57 -16.07 34.78 5.12
N ASP A 58 -15.93 33.78 4.24
CA ASP A 58 -14.95 32.69 4.40
C ASP A 58 -13.50 33.20 4.54
N ILE A 59 -13.20 34.31 3.86
CA ILE A 59 -11.93 35.03 4.01
C ILE A 59 -12.20 36.40 4.62
N GLY A 60 -11.60 36.63 5.78
CA GLY A 60 -11.71 37.89 6.50
C GLY A 60 -10.97 39.04 5.82
N LEU A 61 -11.22 40.28 6.25
CA LEU A 61 -10.46 41.45 5.78
C LEU A 61 -8.97 41.34 6.12
N ALA A 62 -8.64 40.80 7.29
CA ALA A 62 -7.26 40.58 7.72
C ALA A 62 -6.55 39.57 6.79
N ASP A 63 -7.14 38.39 6.59
CA ASP A 63 -6.61 37.36 5.69
C ASP A 63 -6.47 37.86 4.25
N ALA A 64 -7.43 38.66 3.77
CA ALA A 64 -7.37 39.27 2.44
C ALA A 64 -6.18 40.24 2.31
N ARG A 65 -5.85 40.99 3.37
CA ARG A 65 -4.65 41.86 3.42
C ARG A 65 -3.37 41.05 3.48
N GLU A 66 -3.33 39.96 4.25
CA GLU A 66 -2.17 39.07 4.31
C GLU A 66 -1.88 38.43 2.95
N GLN A 67 -2.90 37.92 2.26
CA GLN A 67 -2.77 37.37 0.91
C GLN A 67 -2.34 38.43 -0.12
N ARG A 68 -2.85 39.66 -0.02
CA ARG A 68 -2.37 40.79 -0.81
C ARG A 68 -0.88 41.03 -0.59
N ASP A 69 -0.43 41.07 0.65
CA ASP A 69 0.97 41.36 0.98
C ASP A 69 1.90 40.23 0.51
N ALA A 70 1.46 38.97 0.61
CA ALA A 70 2.15 37.83 0.00
C ALA A 70 2.26 37.96 -1.53
N ALA A 71 1.16 38.33 -2.21
CA ALA A 71 1.16 38.55 -3.66
C ALA A 71 2.10 39.70 -4.07
N ARG A 72 2.14 40.80 -3.29
CA ARG A 72 3.06 41.91 -3.52
C ARG A 72 4.53 41.51 -3.36
N LYS A 73 4.86 40.66 -2.39
CA LYS A 73 6.22 40.13 -2.23
C LYS A 73 6.68 39.33 -3.46
N LEU A 74 5.78 38.59 -4.09
CA LEU A 74 6.08 37.88 -5.35
C LEU A 74 6.30 38.84 -6.51
N LEU A 75 5.45 39.86 -6.63
CA LEU A 75 5.61 40.91 -7.66
C LEU A 75 6.94 41.67 -7.52
N ALA A 76 7.36 41.94 -6.28
CA ALA A 76 8.65 42.58 -6.01
C ALA A 76 9.85 41.73 -6.45
N LYS A 77 9.70 40.40 -6.51
CA LYS A 77 10.70 39.47 -7.05
C LYS A 77 10.61 39.31 -8.58
N GLY A 78 9.70 40.03 -9.24
CA GLY A 78 9.45 39.88 -10.66
C GLY A 78 8.66 38.61 -11.03
N GLU A 79 8.04 37.93 -10.07
CA GLU A 79 7.16 36.78 -10.33
C GLU A 79 5.70 37.23 -10.54
N ASP A 80 4.94 36.51 -11.35
CA ASP A 80 3.49 36.71 -11.49
C ASP A 80 2.72 35.87 -10.45
N PRO A 81 2.02 36.47 -9.48
CA PRO A 81 1.28 35.73 -8.46
C PRO A 81 0.14 34.87 -9.03
N GLY A 82 -0.50 35.31 -10.12
CA GLY A 82 -1.58 34.58 -10.77
C GLY A 82 -1.08 33.33 -11.49
N GLU A 83 0.05 33.43 -12.18
CA GLU A 83 0.69 32.25 -12.77
C GLU A 83 1.24 31.31 -11.70
N LYS A 84 1.80 31.83 -10.59
CA LYS A 84 2.26 30.98 -9.48
C LYS A 84 1.12 30.15 -8.89
N ILE A 85 -0.02 30.77 -8.56
CA ILE A 85 -1.21 30.07 -8.03
C ILE A 85 -1.74 29.03 -9.05
N LYS A 86 -1.71 29.37 -10.35
CA LYS A 86 -2.13 28.45 -11.41
C LYS A 86 -1.17 27.25 -11.54
N LEU A 87 0.14 27.49 -11.52
CA LEU A 87 1.17 26.46 -11.53
C LEU A 87 1.07 25.57 -10.30
N ASP A 88 0.87 26.14 -9.11
CA ASP A 88 0.68 25.40 -7.87
C ASP A 88 -0.59 24.53 -7.94
N ARG A 89 -1.68 25.03 -8.54
CA ARG A 89 -2.91 24.25 -8.75
C ARG A 89 -2.74 23.12 -9.77
N ILE A 90 -2.02 23.36 -10.86
CA ILE A 90 -1.70 22.33 -11.86
C ILE A 90 -0.78 21.28 -11.23
N ALA A 91 0.27 21.71 -10.52
CA ALA A 91 1.17 20.84 -9.77
C ALA A 91 0.39 20.02 -8.74
N ALA A 92 -0.55 20.62 -8.00
CA ALA A 92 -1.42 19.90 -7.07
C ALA A 92 -2.33 18.88 -7.77
N THR A 93 -2.82 19.20 -8.98
CA THR A 93 -3.67 18.28 -9.77
C THR A 93 -2.86 17.09 -10.31
N VAL A 94 -1.67 17.36 -10.84
CA VAL A 94 -0.72 16.33 -11.29
C VAL A 94 -0.24 15.50 -10.10
N ALA A 95 0.04 16.12 -8.96
CA ALA A 95 0.41 15.43 -7.72
C ALA A 95 -0.74 14.56 -7.18
N ALA A 96 -1.99 15.02 -7.28
CA ALA A 96 -3.17 14.22 -6.94
C ALA A 96 -3.34 13.02 -7.87
N SER A 97 -3.00 13.15 -9.16
CA SER A 97 -2.95 11.99 -10.08
C SER A 97 -1.85 10.98 -9.70
N ASN A 98 -0.78 11.45 -9.04
CA ASN A 98 0.31 10.65 -8.50
C ASN A 98 0.13 10.32 -7.00
N SER A 99 -1.10 9.96 -6.60
CA SER A 99 -1.36 9.49 -5.24
C SER A 99 -0.60 8.18 -4.94
N PHE A 100 -0.32 7.91 -3.66
CA PHE A 100 0.30 6.65 -3.25
C PHE A 100 -0.46 5.43 -3.78
N LYS A 101 -1.80 5.45 -3.71
CA LYS A 101 -2.63 4.37 -4.21
C LYS A 101 -2.46 4.17 -5.72
N ALA A 102 -2.48 5.25 -6.50
CA ALA A 102 -2.31 5.15 -7.96
C ALA A 102 -0.97 4.51 -8.33
N VAL A 103 0.11 4.92 -7.67
CA VAL A 103 1.44 4.34 -7.88
C VAL A 103 1.51 2.89 -7.38
N ALA A 104 0.85 2.58 -6.26
CA ALA A 104 0.78 1.23 -5.72
C ALA A 104 0.02 0.25 -6.62
N ASP A 105 -1.10 0.69 -7.22
CA ASP A 105 -1.90 -0.11 -8.15
C ASP A 105 -1.10 -0.42 -9.42
N GLU A 106 -0.39 0.57 -9.97
CA GLU A 106 0.47 0.38 -11.15
C GLU A 106 1.63 -0.57 -10.84
N TRP A 107 2.29 -0.39 -9.69
CA TRP A 107 3.32 -1.29 -9.21
C TRP A 107 2.80 -2.72 -9.04
N LEU A 108 1.60 -2.88 -8.48
CA LEU A 108 0.99 -4.18 -8.27
C LEU A 108 0.71 -4.88 -9.61
N ALA A 109 0.18 -4.15 -10.61
CA ALA A 109 -0.04 -4.67 -11.96
C ALA A 109 1.27 -5.06 -12.66
N LYS A 110 2.38 -4.38 -12.39
CA LYS A 110 3.71 -4.76 -12.86
C LYS A 110 4.18 -6.07 -12.22
N VAL A 111 4.08 -6.18 -10.89
CA VAL A 111 4.51 -7.40 -10.16
C VAL A 111 3.67 -8.62 -10.54
N GLU A 112 2.39 -8.42 -10.86
CA GLU A 112 1.52 -9.47 -11.40
C GLU A 112 2.02 -9.98 -12.75
N ARG A 113 2.36 -9.07 -13.67
CA ARG A 113 2.92 -9.39 -14.99
C ARG A 113 4.29 -10.06 -14.92
N GLU A 114 5.08 -9.78 -13.88
CA GLU A 114 6.35 -10.50 -13.61
C GLU A 114 6.14 -11.95 -13.12
N GLY A 115 4.89 -12.43 -13.04
CA GLY A 115 4.58 -13.81 -12.68
C GLY A 115 4.76 -14.09 -11.19
N ARG A 116 4.51 -13.10 -10.33
CA ARG A 116 4.47 -13.32 -8.87
C ARG A 116 3.32 -14.26 -8.52
N SER A 117 3.51 -15.16 -7.55
CA SER A 117 2.49 -16.16 -7.19
C SER A 117 1.19 -15.51 -6.69
N THR A 118 0.06 -16.15 -7.01
CA THR A 118 -1.29 -15.72 -6.60
C THR A 118 -1.41 -15.50 -5.09
N ALA A 119 -0.85 -16.41 -4.28
CA ALA A 119 -0.81 -16.29 -2.83
C ALA A 119 -0.05 -15.04 -2.36
N THR A 120 1.06 -14.69 -3.03
CA THR A 120 1.82 -13.48 -2.73
C THR A 120 1.04 -12.24 -3.14
N MET A 121 0.39 -12.27 -4.31
CA MET A 121 -0.45 -11.17 -4.81
C MET A 121 -1.62 -10.89 -3.86
N LYS A 122 -2.31 -11.93 -3.36
CA LYS A 122 -3.38 -11.79 -2.36
C LYS A 122 -2.87 -11.11 -1.09
N LYS A 123 -1.68 -11.51 -0.61
CA LYS A 123 -1.04 -10.90 0.56
C LYS A 123 -0.63 -9.44 0.31
N LEU A 124 -0.13 -9.11 -0.88
CA LEU A 124 0.20 -7.74 -1.25
C LEU A 124 -1.03 -6.85 -1.31
N ARG A 125 -2.11 -7.29 -1.99
CA ARG A 125 -3.39 -6.55 -2.03
C ARG A 125 -3.90 -6.23 -0.63
N TRP A 126 -3.95 -7.25 0.23
CA TRP A 126 -4.35 -7.09 1.63
C TRP A 126 -3.48 -6.06 2.37
N LEU A 127 -2.15 -6.10 2.23
CA LEU A 127 -1.26 -5.10 2.85
C LEU A 127 -1.51 -3.69 2.31
N LEU A 128 -1.75 -3.55 1.01
CA LEU A 128 -2.01 -2.26 0.36
C LEU A 128 -3.33 -1.66 0.82
N ASP A 129 -4.37 -2.46 1.05
CA ASP A 129 -5.64 -1.96 1.57
C ASP A 129 -5.45 -1.25 2.92
N TYR A 130 -4.65 -1.82 3.84
CA TYR A 130 -4.30 -1.15 5.10
C TYR A 130 -3.54 0.16 4.89
N ILE A 131 -2.57 0.19 3.98
CA ILE A 131 -1.78 1.40 3.70
C ILE A 131 -2.69 2.48 3.10
N ASN A 132 -3.56 2.08 2.17
CA ASN A 132 -4.44 2.97 1.44
C ASN A 132 -5.48 3.65 2.33
N MET A 133 -5.89 3.02 3.44
CA MET A 133 -6.77 3.65 4.45
C MET A 133 -6.15 4.87 5.13
N THR A 134 -4.82 5.01 5.12
CA THR A 134 -4.11 6.09 5.81
C THR A 134 -3.49 7.10 4.84
N ILE A 135 -2.60 6.64 3.96
CA ILE A 135 -1.82 7.50 3.07
C ILE A 135 -2.19 7.35 1.59
N GLY A 136 -3.18 6.51 1.26
CA GLY A 136 -3.50 6.15 -0.13
C GLY A 136 -3.81 7.34 -1.05
N LYS A 137 -4.52 8.35 -0.54
CA LYS A 137 -4.90 9.55 -1.29
C LYS A 137 -3.82 10.63 -1.31
N ARG A 138 -2.76 10.50 -0.51
CA ARG A 138 -1.69 11.50 -0.42
C ARG A 138 -0.81 11.42 -1.68
N PRO A 139 -0.41 12.56 -2.27
CA PRO A 139 0.60 12.57 -3.32
C PRO A 139 1.89 11.91 -2.82
N ILE A 140 2.41 10.93 -3.56
CA ILE A 140 3.54 10.10 -3.09
C ILE A 140 4.78 10.92 -2.71
N ALA A 141 5.06 12.00 -3.45
CA ALA A 141 6.18 12.91 -3.20
C ALA A 141 6.06 13.72 -1.91
N SER A 142 4.84 13.86 -1.35
CA SER A 142 4.58 14.66 -0.14
C SER A 142 4.46 13.83 1.14
N ILE A 143 4.55 12.50 1.03
CA ILE A 143 4.44 11.60 2.17
C ILE A 143 5.74 11.62 2.97
N THR A 144 5.62 11.88 4.26
CA THR A 144 6.76 11.93 5.18
C THR A 144 7.05 10.58 5.85
N ALA A 145 8.30 10.38 6.30
CA ALA A 145 8.66 9.22 7.12
C ALA A 145 7.82 9.14 8.42
N HIS A 146 7.49 10.31 9.00
CA HIS A 146 6.68 10.39 10.22
C HIS A 146 5.24 9.87 10.00
N GLU A 147 4.59 10.22 8.89
CA GLU A 147 3.26 9.70 8.54
C GLU A 147 3.27 8.17 8.44
N ILE A 148 4.29 7.61 7.79
CA ILE A 148 4.46 6.16 7.68
C ILE A 148 4.69 5.54 9.07
N LEU A 149 5.54 6.13 9.90
CA LEU A 149 5.82 5.63 11.25
C LEU A 149 4.56 5.60 12.11
N LEU A 150 3.73 6.65 12.07
CA LEU A 150 2.46 6.70 12.81
C LEU A 150 1.51 5.58 12.37
N MET A 151 1.42 5.31 11.05
CA MET A 151 0.64 4.20 10.52
C MET A 151 1.17 2.85 11.03
N LEU A 152 2.49 2.64 11.00
CA LEU A 152 3.12 1.39 11.42
C LEU A 152 2.96 1.16 12.94
N ARG A 153 3.11 2.19 13.76
CA ARG A 153 2.92 2.11 15.23
C ARG A 153 1.51 1.71 15.62
N LYS A 154 0.48 2.10 14.85
CA LYS A 154 -0.91 1.66 15.07
C LYS A 154 -1.12 0.15 14.85
N ILE A 155 -0.29 -0.48 14.01
CA ILE A 155 -0.32 -1.92 13.77
C ILE A 155 0.51 -2.64 14.84
N GLU A 156 1.65 -2.07 15.18
CA GLU A 156 2.54 -2.55 16.24
C GLU A 156 1.85 -2.57 17.61
N SER A 157 1.08 -1.54 17.97
CA SER A 157 0.35 -1.48 19.24
C SER A 157 -0.70 -2.59 19.42
N LYS A 158 -1.06 -3.28 18.33
CA LYS A 158 -1.93 -4.47 18.34
C LYS A 158 -1.15 -5.79 18.44
N GLY A 159 0.15 -5.74 18.73
CA GLY A 159 1.05 -6.90 18.80
C GLY A 159 1.42 -7.50 17.43
N ARG A 160 1.11 -6.83 16.31
CA ARG A 160 1.31 -7.35 14.95
C ARG A 160 2.66 -6.91 14.35
N PHE A 161 3.76 -7.22 15.03
CA PHE A 161 5.10 -6.75 14.68
C PHE A 161 5.56 -7.16 13.28
N GLU A 162 5.41 -8.44 12.90
CA GLU A 162 5.77 -8.92 11.56
C GLU A 162 4.93 -8.26 10.46
N THR A 163 3.66 -7.97 10.73
CA THR A 163 2.80 -7.23 9.79
C THR A 163 3.31 -5.80 9.61
N ALA A 164 3.66 -5.09 10.69
CA ALA A 164 4.22 -3.75 10.61
C ALA A 164 5.53 -3.74 9.80
N LYS A 165 6.45 -4.68 10.07
CA LYS A 165 7.69 -4.83 9.30
C LYS A 165 7.43 -5.07 7.82
N ARG A 166 6.42 -5.89 7.50
CA ARG A 166 6.02 -6.19 6.12
C ARG A 166 5.40 -4.98 5.43
N LEU A 167 4.53 -4.22 6.10
CA LEU A 167 3.94 -2.98 5.59
C LEU A 167 5.03 -1.96 5.23
N ARG A 168 5.99 -1.72 6.13
CA ARG A 168 7.15 -0.85 5.86
C ARG A 168 7.91 -1.30 4.61
N SER A 169 8.13 -2.61 4.47
CA SER A 169 8.81 -3.17 3.30
C SER A 169 8.02 -2.99 2.00
N VAL A 170 6.69 -3.03 2.05
CA VAL A 170 5.83 -2.77 0.88
C VAL A 170 5.83 -1.29 0.53
N CYS A 171 5.71 -0.39 1.51
CA CYS A 171 5.87 1.06 1.27
C CYS A 171 7.19 1.36 0.56
N SER A 172 8.30 0.81 1.05
CA SER A 172 9.63 0.99 0.43
C SER A 172 9.71 0.44 -1.01
N GLN A 173 8.99 -0.63 -1.34
CA GLN A 173 8.92 -1.12 -2.72
C GLN A 173 8.16 -0.13 -3.63
N ILE A 174 7.07 0.45 -3.13
CA ILE A 174 6.27 1.44 -3.86
C ILE A 174 7.05 2.74 -4.05
N PHE A 175 7.74 3.24 -3.02
CA PHE A 175 8.59 4.43 -3.16
C PHE A 175 9.72 4.21 -4.18
N ARG A 176 10.39 3.05 -4.15
CA ARG A 176 11.42 2.74 -5.15
C ARG A 176 10.87 2.70 -6.57
N TYR A 177 9.65 2.20 -6.75
CA TYR A 177 8.96 2.25 -8.04
C TYR A 177 8.59 3.68 -8.45
N ALA A 178 8.13 4.50 -7.50
CA ALA A 178 7.85 5.92 -7.73
C ALA A 178 9.11 6.70 -8.16
N ILE A 179 10.26 6.39 -7.56
CA ILE A 179 11.55 6.98 -7.94
C ILE A 179 11.93 6.58 -9.36
N ALA A 180 11.84 5.28 -9.68
CA ALA A 180 12.15 4.77 -11.02
C ALA A 180 11.23 5.36 -12.12
N THR A 181 10.06 5.88 -11.75
CA THR A 181 9.09 6.52 -12.65
C THR A 181 9.06 8.05 -12.52
N ALA A 182 10.05 8.64 -11.83
CA ALA A 182 10.21 10.08 -11.62
C ALA A 182 9.02 10.78 -10.90
N ARG A 183 8.30 10.04 -10.03
CA ARG A 183 7.16 10.54 -9.25
C ARG A 183 7.48 10.79 -7.78
N ALA A 184 8.66 10.38 -7.32
CA ALA A 184 9.21 10.69 -6.01
C ALA A 184 10.74 10.79 -6.12
N GLU A 185 11.37 11.55 -5.23
CA GLU A 185 12.83 11.70 -5.22
C GLU A 185 13.52 10.74 -4.24
N ARG A 186 12.79 10.25 -3.23
CA ARG A 186 13.37 9.50 -2.11
C ARG A 186 12.42 8.45 -1.53
N ASP A 187 12.98 7.35 -1.06
CA ASP A 187 12.28 6.32 -0.29
C ASP A 187 12.33 6.65 1.20
N VAL A 188 11.31 7.35 1.68
CA VAL A 188 11.18 7.71 3.11
C VAL A 188 10.87 6.51 4.01
N ALA A 189 10.42 5.37 3.46
CA ALA A 189 10.16 4.16 4.24
C ALA A 189 11.44 3.35 4.53
N ALA A 190 12.54 3.65 3.81
CA ALA A 190 13.86 3.08 4.08
C ALA A 190 14.44 3.58 5.41
N ASP A 191 14.18 4.84 5.78
CA ASP A 191 14.65 5.47 7.02
C ASP A 191 14.06 4.83 8.27
N LEU A 192 12.92 4.14 8.13
CA LEU A 192 12.23 3.48 9.23
C LEU A 192 12.77 2.08 9.53
N ARG A 193 13.92 1.69 8.95
CA ARG A 193 14.61 0.46 9.37
C ARG A 193 15.07 0.63 10.81
N GLY A 194 14.76 -0.36 11.66
CA GLY A 194 15.09 -0.31 13.09
C GLY A 194 14.16 0.57 13.93
N ALA A 195 13.26 1.35 13.32
CA ALA A 195 12.31 2.19 14.05
C ALA A 195 11.11 1.41 14.64
N LEU A 196 10.91 0.15 14.20
CA LEU A 196 9.87 -0.75 14.69
C LEU A 196 10.48 -1.79 15.63
N ILE A 197 9.69 -2.24 16.60
CA ILE A 197 10.02 -3.36 17.47
C ILE A 197 10.22 -4.59 16.59
N ALA A 198 11.44 -5.13 16.64
CA ALA A 198 11.75 -6.43 16.06
C ALA A 198 11.34 -7.50 17.09
N PRO A 199 10.32 -8.33 16.80
CA PRO A 199 9.99 -9.42 17.70
C PRO A 199 11.16 -10.41 17.72
N GLN A 200 11.49 -10.94 18.88
CA GLN A 200 12.47 -12.03 18.96
C GLN A 200 11.90 -13.25 18.23
N PRO A 201 12.59 -13.79 17.21
CA PRO A 201 12.09 -14.94 16.49
C PRO A 201 11.97 -16.14 17.43
N VAL A 202 10.74 -16.58 17.70
CA VAL A 202 10.51 -17.86 18.37
C VAL A 202 10.65 -18.93 17.29
N HIS A 203 11.85 -19.51 17.20
CA HIS A 203 12.08 -20.63 16.31
C HIS A 203 11.26 -21.84 16.78
N ARG A 204 10.55 -22.48 15.86
CA ARG A 204 9.97 -23.81 16.12
C ARG A 204 11.13 -24.80 16.14
N ALA A 205 11.54 -25.21 17.34
CA ALA A 205 12.66 -26.12 17.54
C ALA A 205 12.41 -27.43 16.78
N ALA A 206 13.39 -27.86 15.99
CA ALA A 206 13.34 -29.16 15.34
C ALA A 206 13.49 -30.26 16.41
N ILE A 207 12.84 -31.40 16.18
CA ILE A 207 13.12 -32.61 16.96
C ILE A 207 14.46 -33.16 16.48
N THR A 208 15.48 -33.11 17.33
CA THR A 208 16.87 -33.49 16.97
C THR A 208 17.36 -34.77 17.63
N ASN A 209 16.60 -35.34 18.57
CA ASN A 209 16.98 -36.57 19.27
C ASN A 209 16.04 -37.74 18.94
N ALA A 210 16.60 -38.95 18.95
CA ALA A 210 15.91 -40.17 18.56
C ALA A 210 14.70 -40.49 19.47
N GLN A 211 14.78 -40.21 20.78
CA GLN A 211 13.70 -40.50 21.72
C GLN A 211 12.45 -39.65 21.43
N ALA A 212 12.64 -38.35 21.21
CA ALA A 212 11.56 -37.43 20.85
C ALA A 212 11.02 -37.72 19.44
N ALA A 213 11.88 -38.10 18.48
CA ALA A 213 11.44 -38.53 17.17
C ALA A 213 10.57 -39.79 17.26
N GLY A 214 11.00 -40.80 18.04
CA GLY A 214 10.22 -42.02 18.26
C GLY A 214 8.88 -41.75 18.95
N ARG A 215 8.81 -40.78 19.87
CA ARG A 215 7.53 -40.35 20.46
C ARG A 215 6.60 -39.73 19.42
N LEU A 216 7.11 -38.87 18.55
CA LEU A 216 6.34 -38.30 17.45
C LEU A 216 5.82 -39.40 16.52
N LEU A 217 6.68 -40.32 16.07
CA LEU A 217 6.28 -41.41 15.17
C LEU A 217 5.16 -42.27 15.77
N ARG A 218 5.26 -42.63 17.06
CA ARG A 218 4.18 -43.36 17.74
C ARG A 218 2.88 -42.56 17.84
N ALA A 219 2.97 -41.25 18.07
CA ALA A 219 1.79 -40.39 18.09
C ALA A 219 1.12 -40.27 16.70
N LEU A 220 1.91 -40.28 15.62
CA LEU A 220 1.39 -40.28 14.25
C LEU A 220 0.70 -41.62 13.91
N GLU A 221 1.25 -42.75 14.36
CA GLU A 221 0.62 -44.07 14.20
C GLU A 221 -0.70 -44.19 14.98
N GLY A 222 -0.77 -43.61 16.18
CA GLY A 222 -1.99 -43.59 17.01
C GLY A 222 -3.03 -42.54 16.62
N PHE A 223 -2.89 -41.85 15.48
CA PHE A 223 -3.85 -40.83 15.06
C PHE A 223 -5.14 -41.45 14.51
N GLU A 224 -6.27 -41.21 15.17
CA GLU A 224 -7.59 -41.79 14.84
C GLU A 224 -8.46 -40.91 13.91
N GLY A 225 -7.88 -39.94 13.20
CA GLY A 225 -8.62 -39.11 12.25
C GLY A 225 -8.87 -39.78 10.89
N TYR A 226 -9.24 -38.97 9.89
CA TYR A 226 -9.51 -39.43 8.52
C TYR A 226 -8.36 -40.25 7.94
N ALA A 227 -8.70 -41.34 7.23
CA ALA A 227 -7.74 -42.29 6.66
C ALA A 227 -6.64 -41.60 5.83
N ASN A 228 -7.01 -40.65 4.98
CA ASN A 228 -6.08 -39.87 4.15
C ASN A 228 -5.15 -38.98 4.98
N THR A 229 -5.65 -38.37 6.05
CA THR A 229 -4.80 -37.57 6.95
C THR A 229 -3.83 -38.47 7.70
N ARG A 230 -4.28 -39.65 8.16
CA ARG A 230 -3.41 -40.64 8.81
C ARG A 230 -2.31 -41.12 7.87
N ALA A 231 -2.64 -41.51 6.64
CA ALA A 231 -1.65 -41.93 5.66
C ALA A 231 -0.67 -40.79 5.30
N ALA A 232 -1.13 -39.55 5.15
CA ALA A 232 -0.26 -38.40 4.90
C ALA A 232 0.71 -38.13 6.08
N LEU A 233 0.21 -38.21 7.31
CA LEU A 233 1.01 -38.04 8.52
C LEU A 233 2.06 -39.14 8.68
N ARG A 234 1.73 -40.39 8.33
CA ARG A 234 2.66 -41.52 8.32
C ARG A 234 3.69 -41.41 7.20
N LEU A 235 3.30 -40.92 6.03
CA LEU A 235 4.19 -40.77 4.88
C LEU A 235 5.21 -39.64 5.06
N LEU A 236 4.81 -38.51 5.64
CA LEU A 236 5.63 -37.30 5.72
C LEU A 236 7.05 -37.51 6.31
N PRO A 237 7.24 -38.29 7.40
CA PRO A 237 8.57 -38.63 7.92
C PRO A 237 9.46 -39.46 6.98
N HIS A 238 8.91 -40.08 5.94
CA HIS A 238 9.69 -40.84 4.96
C HIS A 238 10.15 -39.98 3.77
N VAL A 239 9.41 -38.91 3.46
CA VAL A 239 9.60 -38.13 2.22
C VAL A 239 10.10 -36.70 2.47
N PHE A 240 9.89 -36.14 3.67
CA PHE A 240 10.32 -34.80 4.08
C PHE A 240 9.96 -33.64 3.12
N VAL A 241 8.95 -33.84 2.29
CA VAL A 241 8.43 -32.81 1.39
C VAL A 241 7.69 -31.73 2.15
N ARG A 242 7.40 -30.60 1.50
CA ARG A 242 6.55 -29.59 2.13
C ARG A 242 5.12 -30.13 2.28
N PRO A 243 4.39 -29.78 3.35
CA PRO A 243 2.99 -30.22 3.51
C PRO A 243 2.09 -29.84 2.32
N GLY A 244 2.35 -28.71 1.66
CA GLY A 244 1.64 -28.32 0.45
C GLY A 244 1.93 -29.23 -0.75
N GLU A 245 3.18 -29.67 -0.91
CA GLU A 245 3.56 -30.63 -1.97
C GLU A 245 2.88 -31.98 -1.72
N LEU A 246 2.84 -32.43 -0.45
CA LEU A 246 2.12 -33.64 -0.06
C LEU A 246 0.63 -33.57 -0.36
N ARG A 247 -0.08 -32.55 0.15
CA ARG A 247 -1.54 -32.45 -0.04
C ARG A 247 -2.00 -32.35 -1.49
N HIS A 248 -1.13 -31.90 -2.39
CA HIS A 248 -1.43 -31.74 -3.82
C HIS A 248 -0.73 -32.79 -4.69
N ALA A 249 -0.24 -33.88 -4.09
CA ALA A 249 0.28 -35.01 -4.83
C ALA A 249 -0.83 -35.65 -5.69
N GLU A 250 -0.52 -35.94 -6.94
CA GLU A 250 -1.39 -36.68 -7.86
C GLU A 250 -0.79 -38.06 -8.13
N TRP A 251 -1.63 -39.03 -8.48
CA TRP A 251 -1.16 -40.39 -8.77
C TRP A 251 -0.14 -40.43 -9.90
N ALA A 252 -0.30 -39.53 -10.89
CA ALA A 252 0.64 -39.36 -12.00
C ALA A 252 2.02 -38.82 -11.59
N ASP A 253 2.16 -38.25 -10.38
CA ASP A 253 3.47 -37.81 -9.88
C ASP A 253 4.34 -39.02 -9.43
N PHE A 254 3.75 -40.21 -9.25
CA PHE A 254 4.44 -41.40 -8.73
C PHE A 254 4.84 -42.38 -9.85
N ASP A 255 6.14 -42.66 -9.96
CA ASP A 255 6.71 -43.75 -10.75
C ASP A 255 6.95 -44.94 -9.82
N PHE A 256 5.96 -45.83 -9.71
CA PHE A 256 6.02 -46.99 -8.82
C PHE A 256 7.03 -48.04 -9.26
N GLU A 257 7.34 -48.13 -10.57
CA GLU A 257 8.36 -49.05 -11.08
C GLU A 257 9.75 -48.63 -10.61
N LYS A 258 10.04 -47.33 -10.64
CA LYS A 258 11.32 -46.78 -10.17
C LYS A 258 11.33 -46.42 -8.68
N ALA A 259 10.19 -46.60 -7.99
CA ALA A 259 9.98 -46.14 -6.62
C ALA A 259 10.34 -44.65 -6.43
N LEU A 260 9.85 -43.79 -7.33
CA LEU A 260 10.09 -42.35 -7.29
C LEU A 260 8.79 -41.56 -7.18
N TRP A 261 8.80 -40.49 -6.40
CA TRP A 261 7.81 -39.44 -6.49
C TRP A 261 8.44 -38.20 -7.12
N ILE A 262 7.97 -37.83 -8.31
CA ILE A 262 8.47 -36.74 -9.13
C ILE A 262 7.51 -35.56 -8.98
N ILE A 263 7.84 -34.62 -8.10
CA ILE A 263 7.03 -33.43 -7.87
C ILE A 263 7.33 -32.40 -8.98
N PRO A 264 6.35 -32.03 -9.83
CA PRO A 264 6.57 -31.10 -10.92
C PRO A 264 7.01 -29.72 -10.45
N ALA A 265 7.83 -29.03 -11.26
CA ALA A 265 8.37 -27.72 -10.93
C ALA A 265 7.29 -26.69 -10.52
N HIS A 266 6.13 -26.71 -11.17
CA HIS A 266 5.01 -25.79 -10.90
C HIS A 266 4.32 -26.03 -9.54
N LYS A 267 4.42 -27.25 -8.96
CA LYS A 267 3.92 -27.57 -7.61
C LYS A 267 4.93 -27.21 -6.51
N THR A 268 6.21 -27.00 -6.86
CA THR A 268 7.26 -26.67 -5.89
C THR A 268 7.40 -25.17 -5.62
N LYS A 269 7.77 -24.81 -4.39
CA LYS A 269 8.03 -23.41 -4.01
C LYS A 269 9.19 -22.78 -4.80
N MET A 270 10.20 -23.58 -5.17
CA MET A 270 11.44 -23.10 -5.80
C MET A 270 11.39 -23.17 -7.34
N ARG A 271 10.27 -23.58 -7.94
CA ARG A 271 10.11 -23.74 -9.40
C ARG A 271 11.13 -24.70 -10.02
N LYS A 272 11.50 -25.75 -9.29
CA LYS A 272 12.42 -26.80 -9.75
C LYS A 272 11.79 -28.14 -9.42
N ALA A 273 11.78 -29.08 -10.38
CA ALA A 273 11.28 -30.42 -10.13
C ALA A 273 12.05 -31.06 -8.95
N HIS A 274 11.33 -31.75 -8.07
CA HIS A 274 11.89 -32.41 -6.90
C HIS A 274 11.58 -33.89 -6.98
N VAL A 275 12.64 -34.70 -7.05
CA VAL A 275 12.54 -36.16 -7.14
C VAL A 275 12.81 -36.73 -5.75
N VAL A 276 11.86 -37.49 -5.24
CA VAL A 276 11.90 -38.10 -3.90
C VAL A 276 11.90 -39.61 -4.05
N PRO A 277 12.99 -40.31 -3.65
CA PRO A 277 13.00 -41.77 -3.59
C PRO A 277 12.01 -42.29 -2.55
N LEU A 278 11.27 -43.34 -2.88
CA LEU A 278 10.27 -43.96 -2.02
C LEU A 278 10.85 -45.22 -1.36
N SER A 279 10.89 -45.22 -0.03
CA SER A 279 11.20 -46.42 0.75
C SER A 279 10.09 -47.46 0.66
N THR A 280 10.39 -48.71 1.03
CA THR A 280 9.38 -49.79 1.09
C THR A 280 8.21 -49.43 2.01
N GLN A 281 8.48 -48.73 3.12
CA GLN A 281 7.45 -48.22 4.02
C GLN A 281 6.59 -47.14 3.34
N ALA A 282 7.21 -46.21 2.61
CA ALA A 282 6.49 -45.19 1.87
C ALA A 282 5.54 -45.81 0.81
N LEU A 283 6.02 -46.80 0.06
CA LEU A 283 5.22 -47.54 -0.92
C LEU A 283 4.04 -48.27 -0.26
N ALA A 284 4.28 -48.94 0.88
CA ALA A 284 3.22 -49.63 1.62
C ALA A 284 2.15 -48.65 2.14
N ILE A 285 2.56 -47.47 2.61
CA ILE A 285 1.62 -46.43 3.06
C ILE A 285 0.81 -45.90 1.87
N ILE A 286 1.45 -45.61 0.74
CA ILE A 286 0.77 -45.10 -0.46
C ILE A 286 -0.23 -46.15 -0.99
N GLY A 287 0.15 -47.42 -1.03
CA GLY A 287 -0.72 -48.52 -1.47
C GLY A 287 -1.90 -48.79 -0.54
N SER A 288 -1.90 -48.27 0.70
CA SER A 288 -3.03 -48.37 1.64
C SER A 288 -4.12 -47.32 1.41
N ILE A 289 -3.92 -46.40 0.47
CA ILE A 289 -4.86 -45.30 0.18
C ILE A 289 -5.83 -45.77 -0.92
N GLU A 290 -7.13 -45.81 -0.60
CA GLU A 290 -8.19 -46.02 -1.60
C GLU A 290 -8.29 -44.82 -2.54
N HIS A 291 -8.42 -45.05 -3.86
CA HIS A 291 -8.43 -43.98 -4.85
C HIS A 291 -9.45 -44.17 -5.99
N ASP A 292 -10.37 -43.20 -6.12
CA ASP A 292 -11.38 -43.14 -7.20
C ASP A 292 -11.20 -41.89 -8.10
N GLY A 293 -10.11 -41.12 -7.96
CA GLY A 293 -9.80 -39.98 -8.84
C GLY A 293 -8.37 -39.44 -8.78
N GLU A 294 -8.12 -38.30 -9.44
CA GLU A 294 -6.78 -37.87 -9.86
C GLU A 294 -5.80 -37.44 -8.74
N VAL A 295 -6.31 -36.93 -7.61
CA VAL A 295 -5.49 -36.42 -6.50
C VAL A 295 -5.34 -37.49 -5.40
N ALA A 296 -4.12 -37.71 -4.91
CA ALA A 296 -3.82 -38.77 -3.95
C ALA A 296 -4.48 -38.59 -2.55
N TRP A 297 -5.11 -37.45 -2.27
CA TRP A 297 -5.66 -37.09 -0.96
C TRP A 297 -7.06 -36.47 -0.99
N GLN A 298 -7.91 -36.84 -1.97
CA GLN A 298 -9.19 -36.17 -2.30
C GLN A 298 -10.08 -35.71 -1.11
N ASN A 299 -10.06 -36.39 0.04
CA ASN A 299 -10.85 -36.04 1.22
C ASN A 299 -10.21 -35.01 2.19
N CYS A 300 -9.08 -34.37 1.86
CA CYS A 300 -8.36 -33.43 2.73
C CYS A 300 -8.56 -31.93 2.41
N THR A 301 -9.51 -31.56 1.56
CA THR A 301 -9.69 -30.16 1.06
C THR A 301 -10.72 -29.32 1.81
N SER A 302 -11.34 -29.82 2.88
CA SER A 302 -12.25 -29.07 3.75
C SER A 302 -11.62 -28.81 5.12
N GLY A 303 -10.90 -27.68 5.24
CA GLY A 303 -10.32 -27.18 6.50
C GLY A 303 -9.39 -25.99 6.32
#